data_AF-A0A3D0Z2J2-F1
#
_entry.id   AF-A0A3D0Z2J2-F1
#
_cell.length_a   1.000
_cell.length_b   1.000
_cell.length_c   1.000
_cell.angle_alpha   90.00
_cell.angle_beta   90.00
_cell.angle_gamma   90.00
#
_symmetry.space_group_name_H-M   'P 1'
#
loop_
_entity.id
_entity.type
_entity.pdbx_description
1 polymer ?
#
loop_
_entity_poly.entity_id
_entity_poly.type
_entity_poly.pdbx_seq_one_letter_code
_entity_poly.pdbx_strand_id
1 'polypeptide(L)'
;KPCGLMDQMACAVGGFVSIDFENPKSPKISKVDFDFAKSGYRLCIVDTGGCHADLTDEYAAIPKEMKSVAAFFGKDCLRQVDKDLFYGSLGELHGKVSDRAILRAVHFFDDNQTVVDEARALRNGDIEEFKRLIIKSGNSSFMYLQNVFSKKTTDEQGLALALSISQHILEGKGAWRVHGGGFAGTIQAFVPKALLDKYIEAITAVFGESSCNVLNIRPVGGIRLV
;
A
#
# COMPACT_ATOMS: atom_id res chain seq x y z
N LYS A 1 -11.79 -10.91 10.56
CA LYS A 1 -11.25 -9.56 10.25
C LYS A 1 -12.32 -8.82 9.44
N PRO A 2 -12.69 -7.57 9.76
CA PRO A 2 -13.36 -6.73 8.78
C PRO A 2 -12.34 -6.42 7.67
N CYS A 3 -12.31 -7.24 6.62
CA CYS A 3 -11.60 -6.89 5.39
C CYS A 3 -12.47 -5.89 4.63
N GLY A 4 -11.86 -4.86 4.03
CA GLY A 4 -12.59 -3.90 3.22
C GLY A 4 -13.17 -4.56 1.96
N LEU A 5 -14.12 -3.90 1.30
CA LEU A 5 -14.68 -4.31 -0.01
C LEU A 5 -13.60 -4.51 -1.10
N MET A 6 -12.40 -3.97 -0.89
CA MET A 6 -11.29 -3.99 -1.85
C MET A 6 -10.84 -5.41 -2.24
N ASP A 7 -10.62 -6.31 -1.27
CA ASP A 7 -10.08 -7.66 -1.55
C ASP A 7 -11.09 -8.50 -2.36
N GLN A 8 -12.38 -8.32 -2.09
CA GLN A 8 -13.47 -8.99 -2.79
C GLN A 8 -13.62 -8.50 -4.23
N MET A 9 -13.47 -7.18 -4.47
CA MET A 9 -13.62 -6.59 -5.79
C MET A 9 -12.40 -6.83 -6.70
N ALA A 10 -11.18 -6.81 -6.15
CA ALA A 10 -9.97 -7.08 -6.91
C ALA A 10 -9.93 -8.51 -7.48
N CYS A 11 -10.40 -9.50 -6.71
CA CYS A 11 -10.47 -10.90 -7.14
C CYS A 11 -11.44 -11.13 -8.31
N ALA A 12 -12.51 -10.33 -8.42
CA ALA A 12 -13.57 -10.53 -9.41
C ALA A 12 -13.18 -10.06 -10.83
N VAL A 13 -12.38 -9.00 -10.96
CA VAL A 13 -12.16 -8.30 -12.24
C VAL A 13 -10.87 -8.74 -12.96
N GLY A 14 -9.81 -9.03 -12.19
CA GLY A 14 -8.48 -9.39 -12.70
C GLY A 14 -7.77 -8.23 -13.41
N GLY A 15 -6.46 -8.39 -13.61
CA GLY A 15 -5.58 -7.32 -14.07
C GLY A 15 -5.40 -6.21 -13.02
N PHE A 16 -4.89 -5.06 -13.47
CA PHE A 16 -4.88 -3.86 -12.64
C PHE A 16 -6.27 -3.23 -12.62
N VAL A 17 -6.73 -2.84 -11.44
CA VAL A 17 -8.00 -2.15 -11.24
C VAL A 17 -7.81 -0.94 -10.35
N SER A 18 -8.50 0.14 -10.70
CA SER A 18 -8.70 1.30 -9.84
C SER A 18 -10.11 1.24 -9.28
N ILE A 19 -10.26 1.46 -7.98
CA ILE A 19 -11.56 1.42 -7.30
C ILE A 19 -11.75 2.74 -6.55
N ASP A 20 -12.86 3.42 -6.81
CA ASP A 20 -13.29 4.61 -6.05
C ASP A 20 -14.42 4.22 -5.09
N PHE A 21 -14.18 4.46 -3.80
CA PHE A 21 -15.08 4.14 -2.69
C PHE A 21 -15.92 5.34 -2.22
N GLU A 22 -16.06 6.39 -3.03
CA GLU A 22 -16.99 7.51 -2.80
C GLU A 22 -18.34 7.06 -2.25
N ASN A 23 -18.94 6.07 -2.91
CA ASN A 23 -20.15 5.40 -2.47
C ASN A 23 -19.81 3.93 -2.18
N PRO A 24 -19.58 3.55 -0.90
CA PRO A 24 -19.22 2.18 -0.56
C PRO A 24 -20.28 1.13 -0.93
N LYS A 25 -21.55 1.55 -1.10
CA LYS A 25 -22.63 0.65 -1.55
C LYS A 25 -22.60 0.40 -3.06
N SER A 26 -21.90 1.24 -3.82
CA SER A 26 -21.76 1.15 -5.28
C SER A 26 -20.39 1.72 -5.69
N PRO A 27 -19.29 1.00 -5.38
CA PRO A 27 -17.95 1.47 -5.71
C PRO A 27 -17.75 1.50 -7.23
N LYS A 28 -17.10 2.55 -7.73
CA LYS A 28 -16.78 2.66 -9.16
C LYS A 28 -15.49 1.91 -9.43
N ILE A 29 -15.56 0.88 -10.28
CA ILE A 29 -14.39 0.07 -10.65
C ILE A 29 -14.01 0.39 -12.08
N SER A 30 -12.73 0.69 -12.32
CA SER A 30 -12.17 0.94 -13.64
C SER A 30 -11.01 -0.01 -13.90
N LYS A 31 -11.11 -0.80 -14.96
CA LYS A 31 -10.00 -1.65 -15.41
C LYS A 31 -8.87 -0.77 -15.96
N VAL A 32 -7.65 -1.16 -15.70
CA VAL A 32 -6.43 -0.58 -16.29
C VAL A 32 -5.88 -1.61 -17.25
N ASP A 33 -5.94 -1.29 -18.55
CA ASP A 33 -5.43 -2.17 -19.60
C ASP A 33 -3.90 -2.04 -19.67
N PHE A 34 -3.21 -2.90 -18.93
CA PHE A 34 -1.76 -2.93 -18.89
C PHE A 34 -1.26 -4.39 -18.88
N ASP A 35 -0.49 -4.75 -19.90
CA ASP A 35 0.11 -6.08 -20.01
C ASP A 35 1.41 -6.14 -19.18
N PHE A 36 1.25 -6.39 -17.89
CA PHE A 36 2.37 -6.49 -16.96
C PHE A 36 3.40 -7.54 -17.35
N ALA A 37 3.00 -8.61 -18.03
CA ALA A 37 3.92 -9.68 -18.43
C ALA A 37 5.00 -9.19 -19.41
N LYS A 38 4.69 -8.15 -20.18
CA LYS A 38 5.61 -7.48 -21.13
C LYS A 38 6.49 -6.41 -20.50
N SER A 39 6.25 -6.00 -19.26
CA SER A 39 6.98 -4.91 -18.59
C SER A 39 8.46 -5.22 -18.31
N GLY A 40 8.87 -6.49 -18.34
CA GLY A 40 10.20 -6.92 -17.91
C GLY A 40 10.34 -7.15 -16.40
N TYR A 41 9.26 -6.99 -15.65
CA TYR A 41 9.21 -7.19 -14.20
C TYR A 41 8.43 -8.46 -13.80
N ARG A 42 8.58 -8.82 -12.52
CA ARG A 42 7.81 -9.83 -11.79
C ARG A 42 7.26 -9.20 -10.53
N LEU A 43 6.04 -9.55 -10.17
CA LEU A 43 5.45 -9.19 -8.88
C LEU A 43 5.85 -10.27 -7.88
N CYS A 44 6.54 -9.89 -6.82
CA CYS A 44 6.86 -10.75 -5.68
C CYS A 44 6.03 -10.29 -4.48
N ILE A 45 5.34 -11.21 -3.82
CA ILE A 45 4.75 -11.00 -2.50
C ILE A 45 5.65 -11.69 -1.49
N VAL A 46 6.23 -10.89 -0.59
CA VAL A 46 7.12 -11.38 0.46
C VAL A 46 6.36 -11.43 1.78
N ASP A 47 6.17 -12.62 2.33
CA ASP A 47 5.64 -12.84 3.68
C ASP A 47 6.79 -12.78 4.68
N THR A 48 6.75 -11.77 5.55
CA THR A 48 7.75 -11.56 6.60
C THR A 48 7.41 -12.31 7.89
N GLY A 49 6.27 -13.03 7.90
CA GLY A 49 5.72 -13.68 9.08
C GLY A 49 5.19 -12.65 10.08
N GLY A 50 5.32 -13.00 11.36
CA GLY A 50 4.84 -12.18 12.48
C GLY A 50 3.42 -12.54 12.91
N CYS A 51 3.18 -12.45 14.21
CA CYS A 51 1.87 -12.76 14.78
C CYS A 51 0.94 -11.55 14.66
N HIS A 52 -0.25 -11.77 14.13
CA HIS A 52 -1.31 -10.74 14.12
C HIS A 52 -2.02 -10.59 15.46
N ALA A 53 -1.69 -11.43 16.45
CA ALA A 53 -2.25 -11.32 17.79
C ALA A 53 -1.92 -9.93 18.35
N ASP A 54 -2.93 -9.24 18.86
CA ASP A 54 -2.81 -7.95 19.54
C ASP A 54 -2.56 -6.69 18.65
N LEU A 55 -2.68 -6.80 17.32
CA LEU A 55 -2.62 -5.63 16.41
C LEU A 55 -3.96 -4.91 16.22
N THR A 56 -5.05 -5.40 16.82
CA THR A 56 -6.41 -4.85 16.68
C THR A 56 -6.47 -3.36 17.02
N ASP A 57 -5.80 -2.94 18.10
CA ASP A 57 -5.80 -1.53 18.52
C ASP A 57 -5.01 -0.64 17.56
N GLU A 58 -3.90 -1.12 17.01
CA GLU A 58 -3.08 -0.38 16.04
C GLU A 58 -3.86 -0.15 14.74
N TYR A 59 -4.56 -1.18 14.25
CA TYR A 59 -5.45 -1.05 13.09
C TYR A 59 -6.64 -0.14 13.37
N ALA A 60 -7.27 -0.25 14.54
CA ALA A 60 -8.41 0.59 14.92
C ALA A 60 -8.00 2.07 15.12
N ALA A 61 -6.74 2.32 15.51
CA ALA A 61 -6.23 3.66 15.69
C ALA A 61 -6.14 4.45 14.38
N ILE A 62 -5.83 3.82 13.24
CA ILE A 62 -5.69 4.51 11.94
C ILE A 62 -6.97 5.29 11.57
N PRO A 63 -8.14 4.64 11.40
CA PRO A 63 -9.35 5.35 11.04
C PRO A 63 -9.83 6.28 12.16
N LYS A 64 -9.62 5.94 13.44
CA LYS A 64 -9.98 6.80 14.58
C LYS A 64 -9.21 8.13 14.52
N GLU A 65 -7.91 8.06 14.28
CA GLU A 65 -7.03 9.24 14.22
C GLU A 65 -7.32 10.08 12.98
N MET A 66 -7.45 9.46 11.80
CA MET A 66 -7.85 10.18 10.59
C MET A 66 -9.22 10.88 10.77
N LYS A 67 -10.19 10.22 11.43
CA LYS A 67 -11.49 10.81 11.75
C LYS A 67 -11.41 11.97 12.74
N SER A 68 -10.49 11.94 13.70
CA SER A 68 -10.29 13.09 14.60
C SER A 68 -9.82 14.34 13.85
N VAL A 69 -9.00 14.18 12.82
CA VAL A 69 -8.61 15.29 11.93
C VAL A 69 -9.82 15.76 11.11
N ALA A 70 -10.60 14.85 10.54
CA ALA A 70 -11.81 15.23 9.80
C ALA A 70 -12.83 16.00 10.68
N ALA A 71 -13.01 15.55 11.92
CA ALA A 71 -13.92 16.16 12.88
C ALA A 71 -13.53 17.59 13.25
N PHE A 72 -12.23 17.93 13.25
CA PHE A 72 -11.76 19.30 13.42
C PHE A 72 -12.35 20.25 12.36
N PHE A 73 -12.53 19.77 11.12
CA PHE A 73 -13.16 20.52 10.03
C PHE A 73 -14.68 20.35 9.96
N GLY A 74 -15.31 19.74 10.96
CA GLY A 74 -16.74 19.43 10.97
C GLY A 74 -17.14 18.39 9.90
N LYS A 75 -16.23 17.48 9.54
CA LYS A 75 -16.44 16.42 8.54
C LYS A 75 -16.39 15.03 9.17
N ASP A 76 -17.03 14.07 8.52
CA ASP A 76 -17.06 12.67 8.97
C ASP A 76 -15.80 11.88 8.55
N CYS A 77 -15.19 12.28 7.43
CA CYS A 77 -13.99 11.65 6.90
C CYS A 77 -13.11 12.63 6.12
N LEU A 78 -11.83 12.28 5.96
CA LEU A 78 -10.85 13.13 5.30
C LEU A 78 -11.15 13.39 3.81
N ARG A 79 -11.90 12.50 3.15
CA ARG A 79 -12.34 12.72 1.75
C ARG A 79 -13.21 13.97 1.59
N GLN A 80 -13.88 14.41 2.66
CA GLN A 80 -14.73 15.60 2.68
C GLN A 80 -13.96 16.88 3.06
N VAL A 81 -12.67 16.76 3.36
CA VAL A 81 -11.79 17.87 3.74
C VAL A 81 -10.96 18.27 2.52
N ASP A 82 -10.89 19.57 2.26
CA ASP A 82 -10.01 20.09 1.23
C ASP A 82 -8.54 20.00 1.68
N LYS A 83 -7.66 19.56 0.77
CA LYS A 83 -6.25 19.31 1.08
C LYS A 83 -5.51 20.60 1.43
N ASP A 84 -5.75 21.67 0.68
CA ASP A 84 -5.06 22.96 0.89
C ASP A 84 -5.53 23.62 2.19
N LEU A 85 -6.82 23.52 2.50
CA LEU A 85 -7.36 23.90 3.81
C LEU A 85 -6.71 23.12 4.95
N PHE A 86 -6.54 21.80 4.79
CA PHE A 86 -5.85 20.98 5.78
C PHE A 86 -4.42 21.47 6.05
N TYR A 87 -3.62 21.73 5.00
CA TYR A 87 -2.26 22.25 5.16
C TYR A 87 -2.24 23.67 5.75
N GLY A 88 -3.18 24.52 5.36
CA GLY A 88 -3.34 25.86 5.92
C GLY A 88 -3.66 25.87 7.42
N SER A 89 -4.35 24.84 7.91
CA SER A 89 -4.75 24.70 9.32
C SER A 89 -3.78 23.87 10.18
N LEU A 90 -2.58 23.50 9.70
CA LEU A 90 -1.64 22.69 10.48
C LEU A 90 -1.27 23.32 11.83
N GLY A 91 -1.13 24.65 11.88
CA GLY A 91 -0.84 25.37 13.13
C GLY A 91 -1.95 25.26 14.17
N GLU A 92 -3.21 25.16 13.73
CA GLU A 92 -4.37 25.01 14.61
C GLU A 92 -4.63 23.54 14.98
N LEU A 93 -4.35 22.61 14.07
CA LEU A 93 -4.46 21.17 14.31
C LEU A 93 -3.44 20.69 15.35
N HIS A 94 -2.23 21.24 15.32
CA HIS A 94 -1.17 20.86 16.25
C HIS A 94 -1.59 21.16 17.70
N GLY A 95 -1.56 20.13 18.55
CA GLY A 95 -2.02 20.19 19.93
C GLY A 95 -3.54 20.06 20.13
N LYS A 96 -4.35 20.08 19.06
CA LYS A 96 -5.79 19.74 19.11
C LYS A 96 -6.04 18.27 18.82
N VAL A 97 -5.24 17.70 17.92
CA VAL A 97 -5.15 16.27 17.64
C VAL A 97 -3.69 15.83 17.80
N SER A 98 -3.44 14.52 17.83
CA SER A 98 -2.07 14.02 17.91
C SER A 98 -1.32 14.25 16.60
N ASP A 99 0.00 14.46 16.69
CA ASP A 99 0.84 14.60 15.48
C ASP A 99 0.75 13.35 14.59
N ARG A 100 0.61 12.16 15.18
CA ARG A 100 0.37 10.92 14.44
C ARG A 100 -0.94 10.98 13.64
N ALA A 101 -1.99 11.59 14.17
CA ALA A 101 -3.24 11.77 13.44
C ALA A 101 -3.05 12.71 12.24
N ILE A 102 -2.30 13.80 12.42
CA ILE A 102 -1.94 14.74 11.34
C ILE A 102 -1.12 14.03 10.26
N LEU A 103 -0.08 13.27 10.64
CA LEU A 103 0.73 12.48 9.72
C LEU A 103 -0.12 11.45 8.95
N ARG A 104 -1.04 10.76 9.63
CA ARG A 104 -1.97 9.83 8.97
C ARG A 104 -2.92 10.54 8.01
N ALA A 105 -3.30 11.79 8.28
CA ALA A 105 -4.06 12.59 7.31
C ALA A 105 -3.22 12.99 6.09
N VAL A 106 -1.93 13.34 6.28
CA VAL A 106 -0.98 13.55 5.17
C VAL A 106 -0.92 12.31 4.28
N HIS A 107 -0.72 11.13 4.88
CA HIS A 107 -0.76 9.86 4.14
C HIS A 107 -2.05 9.71 3.34
N PHE A 108 -3.21 9.94 3.95
CA PHE A 108 -4.49 9.81 3.27
C PHE A 108 -4.58 10.69 2.01
N PHE A 109 -4.21 11.96 2.10
CA PHE A 109 -4.28 12.87 0.94
C PHE A 109 -3.28 12.50 -0.16
N ASP A 110 -2.05 12.15 0.23
CA ASP A 110 -0.98 11.84 -0.73
C ASP A 110 -1.17 10.48 -1.40
N ASP A 111 -1.58 9.45 -0.65
CA ASP A 111 -1.72 8.08 -1.18
C ASP A 111 -2.97 7.96 -2.07
N ASN A 112 -4.08 8.64 -1.74
CA ASN A 112 -5.25 8.68 -2.62
C ASN A 112 -4.93 9.31 -3.99
N GLN A 113 -4.16 10.41 -4.01
CA GLN A 113 -3.73 11.01 -5.27
C GLN A 113 -2.73 10.09 -6.00
N THR A 114 -1.83 9.44 -5.27
CA THR A 114 -0.83 8.52 -5.82
C THR A 114 -1.50 7.35 -6.55
N VAL A 115 -2.60 6.79 -6.04
CA VAL A 115 -3.35 5.72 -6.73
C VAL A 115 -3.94 6.19 -8.08
N VAL A 116 -4.45 7.41 -8.15
CA VAL A 116 -4.96 8.00 -9.41
C VAL A 116 -3.82 8.15 -10.42
N ASP A 117 -2.66 8.59 -9.95
CA ASP A 117 -1.47 8.78 -10.78
C ASP A 117 -0.86 7.43 -11.22
N GLU A 118 -0.87 6.40 -10.36
CA GLU A 118 -0.43 5.04 -10.69
C GLU A 118 -1.31 4.45 -11.81
N ALA A 119 -2.63 4.59 -11.70
CA ALA A 119 -3.55 4.14 -12.74
C ALA A 119 -3.33 4.89 -14.06
N ARG A 120 -3.01 6.19 -14.02
CA ARG A 120 -2.67 6.98 -15.21
C ARG A 120 -1.35 6.51 -15.84
N ALA A 121 -0.31 6.31 -15.03
CA ALA A 121 0.99 5.85 -15.48
C ALA A 121 0.87 4.50 -16.22
N LEU A 122 0.16 3.54 -15.61
CA LEU A 122 -0.09 2.24 -16.23
C LEU A 122 -0.89 2.35 -17.55
N ARG A 123 -1.93 3.18 -17.62
CA ARG A 123 -2.70 3.41 -18.87
C ARG A 123 -1.83 4.00 -19.99
N ASN A 124 -0.84 4.81 -19.63
CA ASN A 124 0.10 5.41 -20.57
C ASN A 124 1.30 4.50 -20.91
N GLY A 125 1.39 3.31 -20.30
CA GLY A 125 2.53 2.42 -20.45
C GLY A 125 3.81 2.91 -19.74
N ASP A 126 3.70 3.90 -18.87
CA ASP A 126 4.83 4.51 -18.16
C ASP A 126 5.16 3.73 -16.87
N ILE A 127 5.93 2.65 -17.05
CA ILE A 127 6.33 1.78 -15.94
C ILE A 127 7.31 2.45 -14.98
N GLU A 128 8.10 3.42 -15.45
CA GLU A 128 9.08 4.11 -14.62
C GLU A 128 8.38 5.06 -13.63
N GLU A 129 7.38 5.81 -14.10
CA GLU A 129 6.55 6.63 -13.22
C GLU A 129 5.75 5.77 -12.25
N PHE A 130 5.16 4.66 -12.72
CA PHE A 130 4.47 3.71 -11.85
C PHE A 130 5.37 3.21 -10.71
N LYS A 131 6.61 2.77 -11.02
CA LYS A 131 7.58 2.34 -10.00
C LYS A 131 7.91 3.46 -9.00
N ARG A 132 8.13 4.69 -9.49
CA ARG A 132 8.43 5.85 -8.64
C ARG A 132 7.26 6.13 -7.68
N LEU A 133 6.03 6.01 -8.15
CA LEU A 133 4.82 6.19 -7.34
C LEU A 133 4.65 5.07 -6.30
N ILE A 134 4.97 3.82 -6.64
CA ILE A 134 5.01 2.71 -5.67
C ILE A 134 6.00 2.99 -4.54
N ILE A 135 7.20 3.47 -4.85
CA ILE A 135 8.20 3.86 -3.84
C ILE A 135 7.71 5.03 -2.99
N LYS A 136 7.11 6.05 -3.63
CA LYS A 136 6.52 7.20 -2.92
C LYS A 136 5.45 6.73 -1.92
N SER A 137 4.57 5.82 -2.33
CA SER A 137 3.56 5.23 -1.47
C SER A 137 4.17 4.41 -0.32
N GLY A 138 5.19 3.60 -0.60
CA GLY A 138 5.95 2.86 0.43
C GLY A 138 6.60 3.77 1.48
N ASN A 139 7.21 4.87 1.05
CA ASN A 139 7.77 5.89 1.94
C ASN A 139 6.68 6.57 2.78
N SER A 140 5.53 6.88 2.18
CA SER A 140 4.36 7.41 2.87
C SER A 140 3.86 6.45 3.95
N SER A 141 3.86 5.13 3.69
CA SER A 141 3.53 4.12 4.69
C SER A 141 4.49 4.11 5.90
N PHE A 142 5.79 4.31 5.66
CA PHE A 142 6.79 4.37 6.72
C PHE A 142 6.73 5.69 7.50
N MET A 143 6.75 6.82 6.80
CA MET A 143 6.88 8.16 7.38
C MET A 143 5.57 8.69 7.98
N TYR A 144 4.44 8.43 7.32
CA TYR A 144 3.18 9.12 7.59
C TYR A 144 2.11 8.19 8.17
N LEU A 145 1.81 7.08 7.48
CA LEU A 145 0.84 6.09 8.00
C LEU A 145 1.37 5.39 9.26
N GLN A 146 2.68 5.14 9.27
CA GLN A 146 3.43 4.44 10.30
C GLN A 146 2.87 3.04 10.56
N ASN A 147 2.63 2.28 9.49
CA ASN A 147 2.15 0.90 9.54
C ASN A 147 3.21 -0.11 9.12
N VAL A 148 4.50 0.23 9.20
CA VAL A 148 5.59 -0.71 8.91
C VAL A 148 6.02 -1.49 10.16
N PHE A 149 5.82 -0.93 11.34
CA PHE A 149 6.12 -1.58 12.62
C PHE A 149 5.08 -1.20 13.67
N SER A 150 4.90 -2.07 14.66
CA SER A 150 4.00 -1.84 15.79
C SER A 150 4.73 -1.11 16.92
N LYS A 151 4.01 -0.28 17.67
CA LYS A 151 4.56 0.30 18.91
C LYS A 151 4.65 -0.71 20.05
N LYS A 152 3.90 -1.83 19.94
CA LYS A 152 3.87 -2.88 20.96
C LYS A 152 5.06 -3.85 20.84
N THR A 153 5.62 -3.98 19.65
CA THR A 153 6.70 -4.94 19.33
C THR A 153 7.81 -4.21 18.57
N THR A 154 8.74 -3.63 19.33
CA THR A 154 9.86 -2.87 18.76
C THR A 154 10.97 -3.75 18.18
N ASP A 155 11.08 -4.98 18.65
CA ASP A 155 12.14 -5.92 18.25
C ASP A 155 11.73 -6.79 17.05
N GLU A 156 10.42 -6.86 16.76
CA GLU A 156 9.88 -7.61 15.61
C GLU A 156 9.50 -6.64 14.47
N GLN A 157 10.43 -6.44 13.53
CA GLN A 157 10.23 -5.51 12.40
C GLN A 157 10.44 -6.17 11.03
N GLY A 158 9.80 -7.33 10.82
CA GLY A 158 9.93 -8.11 9.58
C GLY A 158 9.66 -7.28 8.32
N LEU A 159 8.61 -6.45 8.33
CA LEU A 159 8.30 -5.56 7.20
C LEU A 159 9.43 -4.55 6.93
N ALA A 160 9.94 -3.86 7.96
CA ALA A 160 11.03 -2.89 7.80
C ALA A 160 12.29 -3.57 7.24
N LEU A 161 12.61 -4.76 7.73
CA LEU A 161 13.74 -5.56 7.26
C LEU A 161 13.56 -6.02 5.81
N ALA A 162 12.37 -6.47 5.40
CA ALA A 162 12.12 -6.84 4.01
C ALA A 162 12.17 -5.63 3.06
N LEU A 163 11.67 -4.46 3.50
CA LEU A 163 11.76 -3.21 2.73
C LEU A 163 13.23 -2.77 2.56
N SER A 164 14.07 -2.92 3.58
CA SER A 164 15.49 -2.55 3.49
C SER A 164 16.29 -3.49 2.58
N ILE A 165 16.06 -4.80 2.65
CA ILE A 165 16.63 -5.78 1.71
C ILE A 165 16.19 -5.45 0.28
N SER A 166 14.91 -5.13 0.11
CA SER A 166 14.36 -4.76 -1.20
C SER A 166 15.02 -3.50 -1.74
N GLN A 167 15.21 -2.47 -0.91
CA GLN A 167 15.94 -1.27 -1.33
C GLN A 167 17.36 -1.59 -1.77
N HIS A 168 18.11 -2.33 -0.96
CA HIS A 168 19.50 -2.69 -1.28
C HIS A 168 19.65 -3.36 -2.65
N ILE A 169 18.68 -4.20 -3.05
CA ILE A 169 18.74 -4.96 -4.30
C ILE A 169 18.12 -4.18 -5.47
N LEU A 170 17.04 -3.44 -5.23
CA LEU A 170 16.16 -2.92 -6.27
C LEU A 170 16.26 -1.41 -6.48
N GLU A 171 16.99 -0.66 -5.66
CA GLU A 171 17.12 0.80 -5.82
C GLU A 171 17.55 1.19 -7.25
N GLY A 172 16.80 2.12 -7.85
CA GLY A 172 16.95 2.55 -9.24
C GLY A 172 16.53 1.53 -10.31
N LYS A 173 16.12 0.31 -9.95
CA LYS A 173 15.84 -0.77 -10.90
C LYS A 173 14.42 -1.31 -10.77
N GLY A 174 13.94 -1.57 -9.55
CA GLY A 174 12.60 -2.07 -9.24
C GLY A 174 11.79 -1.11 -8.38
N ALA A 175 10.71 -1.61 -7.80
CA ALA A 175 9.91 -0.88 -6.80
C ALA A 175 9.41 -1.83 -5.71
N TRP A 176 9.17 -1.33 -4.50
CA TRP A 176 8.69 -2.13 -3.38
C TRP A 176 7.89 -1.27 -2.40
N ARG A 177 6.93 -1.86 -1.70
CA ARG A 177 6.17 -1.21 -0.62
C ARG A 177 5.52 -2.25 0.27
N VAL A 178 5.10 -1.84 1.47
CA VAL A 178 4.19 -2.64 2.30
C VAL A 178 2.91 -2.96 1.50
N HIS A 179 2.41 -4.19 1.68
CA HIS A 179 1.20 -4.67 1.04
C HIS A 179 0.15 -5.03 2.11
N GLY A 180 -1.11 -4.67 1.85
CA GLY A 180 -2.19 -4.84 2.81
C GLY A 180 -2.13 -3.85 3.97
N GLY A 181 -2.59 -4.28 5.15
CA GLY A 181 -2.75 -3.40 6.31
C GLY A 181 -1.44 -2.97 7.00
N GLY A 182 -0.33 -3.71 6.81
CA GLY A 182 0.92 -3.47 7.50
C GLY A 182 0.95 -3.99 8.95
N PHE A 183 1.91 -3.50 9.76
CA PHE A 183 2.30 -3.91 11.12
C PHE A 183 2.89 -5.33 11.23
N ALA A 184 2.33 -6.27 10.49
CA ALA A 184 2.86 -7.61 10.25
C ALA A 184 2.47 -8.05 8.83
N GLY A 185 3.02 -9.17 8.35
CA GLY A 185 2.61 -9.77 7.08
C GLY A 185 3.52 -9.40 5.92
N THR A 186 2.97 -8.79 4.86
CA THR A 186 3.57 -8.85 3.53
C THR A 186 4.09 -7.51 2.98
N ILE A 187 5.14 -7.57 2.18
CA ILE A 187 5.47 -6.51 1.21
C ILE A 187 5.18 -6.99 -0.21
N GLN A 188 4.97 -6.05 -1.13
CA GLN A 188 4.94 -6.30 -2.56
C GLN A 188 6.16 -5.66 -3.22
N ALA A 189 6.79 -6.36 -4.16
CA ALA A 189 7.94 -5.89 -4.92
C ALA A 189 7.79 -6.16 -6.42
N PHE A 190 8.18 -5.18 -7.21
CA PHE A 190 8.26 -5.22 -8.67
C PHE A 190 9.73 -5.41 -9.05
N VAL A 191 10.11 -6.66 -9.29
CA VAL A 191 11.50 -7.09 -9.44
C VAL A 191 11.84 -7.28 -10.93
N PRO A 192 12.89 -6.65 -11.46
CA PRO A 192 13.36 -6.93 -12.81
C PRO A 192 13.70 -8.41 -12.97
N LYS A 193 13.34 -9.02 -14.10
CA LYS A 193 13.63 -10.45 -14.38
C LYS A 193 15.10 -10.82 -14.10
N ALA A 194 16.04 -9.95 -14.44
CA ALA A 194 17.47 -10.18 -14.26
C ALA A 194 17.94 -10.20 -12.78
N LEU A 195 17.13 -9.70 -11.85
CA LEU A 195 17.43 -9.69 -10.41
C LEU A 195 16.57 -10.68 -9.62
N LEU A 196 15.68 -11.42 -10.28
CA LEU A 196 14.66 -12.23 -9.63
C LEU A 196 15.27 -13.29 -8.70
N ASP A 197 16.20 -14.10 -9.21
CA ASP A 197 16.77 -15.20 -8.44
C ASP A 197 17.54 -14.68 -7.22
N LYS A 198 18.35 -13.63 -7.42
CA LYS A 198 19.06 -12.94 -6.32
C LYS A 198 18.10 -12.38 -5.27
N TYR A 199 16.97 -11.82 -5.72
CA TYR A 199 15.97 -11.26 -4.81
C TYR A 199 15.29 -12.35 -3.99
N ILE A 200 14.90 -13.46 -4.61
CA ILE A 200 14.30 -14.62 -3.93
C ILE A 200 15.28 -15.17 -2.90
N GLU A 201 16.52 -15.44 -3.30
CA GLU A 201 17.56 -15.97 -2.40
C GLU A 201 17.78 -15.07 -1.17
N ALA A 202 17.88 -13.76 -1.37
CA ALA A 202 18.09 -12.82 -0.26
C ALA A 202 16.90 -12.77 0.72
N ILE A 203 15.67 -12.88 0.20
CA ILE A 203 14.46 -12.89 1.03
C ILE A 203 14.30 -14.22 1.77
N THR A 204 14.47 -15.36 1.08
CA THR A 204 14.27 -16.68 1.69
C THR A 204 15.36 -17.02 2.71
N ALA A 205 16.57 -16.49 2.54
CA ALA A 205 17.64 -16.61 3.54
C ALA A 205 17.27 -15.96 4.89
N VAL A 206 16.37 -14.97 4.90
CA VAL A 206 15.97 -14.24 6.11
C VAL A 206 14.63 -14.74 6.66
N PHE A 207 13.64 -14.97 5.79
CA PHE A 207 12.26 -15.26 6.19
C PHE A 207 11.82 -16.71 5.91
N GLY A 208 12.71 -17.55 5.37
CA GLY A 208 12.46 -18.95 5.05
C GLY A 208 12.00 -19.20 3.60
N GLU A 209 12.09 -20.45 3.15
CA GLU A 209 11.89 -20.86 1.74
C GLU A 209 10.53 -20.44 1.14
N SER A 210 9.45 -20.42 1.93
CA SER A 210 8.10 -20.08 1.45
C SER A 210 7.77 -18.59 1.51
N SER A 211 8.73 -17.75 1.89
CA SER A 211 8.48 -16.32 2.14
C SER A 211 8.31 -15.51 0.86
N CYS A 212 8.91 -15.89 -0.28
CA CYS A 212 8.85 -15.11 -1.51
C CYS A 212 7.98 -15.77 -2.59
N ASN A 213 6.78 -15.25 -2.82
CA ASN A 213 5.83 -15.75 -3.80
C ASN A 213 5.87 -14.93 -5.08
N VAL A 214 6.32 -15.51 -6.19
CA VAL A 214 6.32 -14.86 -7.51
C VAL A 214 4.95 -15.01 -8.17
N LEU A 215 4.26 -13.88 -8.36
CA LEU A 215 2.91 -13.85 -8.93
C LEU A 215 2.93 -13.38 -10.39
N ASN A 216 2.05 -13.99 -11.18
CA ASN A 216 1.68 -13.51 -12.51
C ASN A 216 0.34 -12.78 -12.41
N ILE A 217 0.30 -11.50 -12.81
CA ILE A 217 -0.94 -10.74 -12.90
C ILE A 217 -1.69 -11.24 -14.14
N ARG A 218 -2.79 -11.97 -13.92
CA ARG A 218 -3.66 -12.44 -15.02
C ARG A 218 -4.50 -11.27 -15.53
N PRO A 219 -4.69 -11.11 -16.85
CA PRO A 219 -5.48 -10.02 -17.43
C PRO A 219 -7.00 -10.19 -17.25
N VAL A 220 -7.44 -11.34 -16.74
CA VAL A 220 -8.86 -11.71 -16.54
C VAL A 220 -9.09 -12.16 -15.09
N GLY A 221 -10.22 -11.75 -14.51
CA GLY A 221 -10.66 -12.12 -13.17
C GLY A 221 -11.41 -13.44 -13.15
N GLY A 222 -12.34 -13.60 -12.20
CA GLY A 222 -13.20 -14.78 -12.14
C GLY A 222 -14.01 -14.94 -13.44
N ILE A 223 -13.81 -16.05 -14.14
CA ILE A 223 -14.61 -16.40 -15.33
C ILE A 223 -15.62 -17.48 -14.96
N ARG A 224 -16.83 -17.38 -15.49
CA ARG A 224 -17.80 -18.47 -15.46
C ARG A 224 -17.34 -19.52 -16.46
N LEU A 225 -16.99 -20.72 -15.99
CA LEU A 225 -16.87 -21.88 -16.87
C LEU A 225 -18.28 -22.21 -17.38
N VAL A 226 -18.51 -22.09 -18.69
CA VAL A 226 -19.74 -22.50 -19.36
C VAL A 226 -19.50 -23.85 -20.01
#